data_AF-A0A6V7I9Y3-F1
#
_entry.id   AF-A0A6V7I9Y3-F1
#
_cell.length_a   1.000
_cell.length_b   1.000
_cell.length_c   1.000
_cell.angle_alpha   90.00
_cell.angle_beta   90.00
_cell.angle_gamma   90.00
#
_symmetry.space_group_name_H-M   'P 1'
#
loop_
_entity.id
_entity.type
_entity.pdbx_description
1 polymer ?
#
loop_
_entity_poly.entity_id
_entity_poly.type
_entity_poly.pdbx_seq_one_letter_code
_entity_poly.pdbx_strand_id
1 'polypeptide(L)'
;GKGRWGVCREPEVCPERGQIFYPRDGKCYDKLSRGPCPKGQLLTQDENNLAICSCSSEGELGMYYWRGENGGCYEHYSKGPCSEPGEIFLPGGKCGCRQDLPHYHNDTRKCYPL
;
A
#
# COMPACT_ATOMS: atom_id res chain seq x y z
N GLY A 1 16.44 -32.76 17.47
CA GLY A 1 15.84 -31.76 16.54
C GLY A 1 16.94 -30.88 16.01
N LYS A 2 17.00 -30.63 14.69
CA LYS A 2 17.99 -29.72 14.10
C LYS A 2 17.62 -28.28 14.48
N GLY A 3 18.46 -27.62 15.28
CA GLY A 3 18.29 -26.21 15.63
C GLY A 3 18.33 -25.35 14.36
N ARG A 4 17.39 -24.42 14.21
CA ARG A 4 17.39 -23.44 13.12
C ARG A 4 18.38 -22.34 13.50
N TRP A 5 19.55 -22.33 12.87
CA TRP A 5 20.51 -21.24 13.00
C TRP A 5 20.12 -20.12 12.03
N GLY A 6 20.09 -18.88 12.53
CA GLY A 6 19.88 -17.68 11.74
C GLY A 6 20.91 -16.61 12.13
N VAL A 7 21.28 -15.76 11.18
CA VAL A 7 22.19 -14.63 11.40
C VAL A 7 21.36 -13.35 11.36
N CYS A 8 21.46 -12.52 12.41
CA CYS A 8 20.89 -11.18 12.38
C CYS A 8 21.66 -10.34 11.37
N ARG A 9 20.94 -9.72 10.42
CA ARG A 9 21.50 -8.76 9.48
C ARG A 9 20.75 -7.45 9.61
N GLU A 10 21.49 -6.35 9.54
CA GLU A 10 20.91 -5.03 9.47
C GLU A 10 20.24 -4.84 8.10
N PRO A 11 19.04 -4.24 8.03
CA PRO A 11 18.37 -3.99 6.75
C PRO A 11 19.22 -3.08 5.85
N GLU A 12 19.30 -3.40 4.57
CA GLU A 12 19.94 -2.53 3.59
C GLU A 12 19.11 -1.25 3.39
N VAL A 13 19.78 -0.14 3.05
CA VAL A 13 19.12 1.14 2.77
C VAL A 13 18.71 1.21 1.31
N CYS A 14 17.45 1.53 1.04
CA CYS A 14 16.96 1.68 -0.32
C CYS A 14 17.55 2.92 -1.02
N PRO A 15 17.85 2.83 -2.33
CA PRO A 15 18.44 3.93 -3.08
C PRO A 15 17.47 5.12 -3.24
N GLU A 16 16.17 4.85 -3.37
CA GLU A 16 15.15 5.88 -3.53
C GLU A 16 14.52 6.26 -2.18
N ARG A 17 14.29 7.56 -1.99
CA ARG A 17 13.61 8.07 -0.80
C ARG A 17 12.17 7.59 -0.78
N GLY A 18 11.69 7.20 0.40
CA GLY A 18 10.32 6.71 0.57
C GLY A 18 10.14 5.22 0.29
N GLN A 19 11.21 4.49 -0.05
CA GLN A 19 11.19 3.03 -0.14
C GLN A 19 11.63 2.36 1.14
N ILE A 20 11.08 1.16 1.37
CA ILE A 20 11.39 0.26 2.48
C ILE A 20 12.01 -1.01 1.91
N PHE A 21 13.16 -1.41 2.47
CA PHE A 21 13.82 -2.66 2.11
C PHE A 21 13.08 -3.84 2.75
N TYR A 22 12.75 -4.84 1.94
CA TYR A 22 12.06 -6.05 2.38
C TYR A 22 13.05 -7.23 2.44
N PRO A 23 13.50 -7.67 3.63
CA PRO A 23 14.62 -8.60 3.75
C PRO A 23 14.35 -10.00 3.18
N ARG A 24 13.07 -10.39 3.05
CA ARG A 24 12.69 -11.73 2.60
C ARG A 24 13.03 -11.98 1.14
N ASP A 25 12.96 -10.95 0.29
CA ASP A 25 13.30 -11.05 -1.13
C ASP A 25 14.42 -10.11 -1.56
N GLY A 26 14.94 -9.29 -0.65
CA GLY A 26 16.08 -8.41 -0.89
C GLY A 26 15.74 -7.23 -1.80
N LYS A 27 14.47 -6.78 -1.83
CA LYS A 27 14.02 -5.71 -2.73
C LYS A 27 13.53 -4.49 -1.95
N CYS A 28 13.52 -3.36 -2.64
CA CYS A 28 12.93 -2.11 -2.18
C CYS A 28 11.54 -1.93 -2.76
N TYR A 29 10.62 -1.44 -1.93
CA TYR A 29 9.23 -1.20 -2.28
C TYR A 29 8.78 0.13 -1.70
N ASP A 30 7.90 0.85 -2.38
CA ASP A 30 7.41 2.13 -1.90
C ASP A 30 6.66 1.96 -0.58
N LYS A 31 6.93 2.85 0.39
CA LYS A 31 6.21 2.92 1.65
C LYS A 31 4.73 3.22 1.35
N LEU A 32 3.84 2.53 2.06
CA LEU A 32 2.39 2.57 1.87
C LEU A 32 1.91 2.04 0.50
N SER A 33 2.77 1.31 -0.23
CA SER A 33 2.34 0.45 -1.32
C SER A 33 1.89 -0.92 -0.80
N ARG A 34 1.20 -1.72 -1.63
CA ARG A 34 0.95 -3.13 -1.30
C ARG A 34 2.26 -3.91 -1.30
N GLY A 35 3.17 -3.63 -2.24
CA GLY A 35 4.44 -4.33 -2.36
C GLY A 35 4.31 -5.86 -2.20
N PRO A 36 5.07 -6.48 -1.28
CA PRO A 36 5.02 -7.91 -1.00
C PRO A 36 3.87 -8.33 -0.06
N CYS A 37 3.06 -7.38 0.42
CA CYS A 37 2.02 -7.61 1.42
C CYS A 37 0.78 -8.31 0.84
N PRO A 38 0.06 -9.07 1.68
CA PRO A 38 -1.22 -9.66 1.30
C PRO A 38 -2.26 -8.56 1.01
N LYS A 39 -3.34 -8.93 0.32
CA LYS A 39 -4.45 -8.02 0.02
C LYS A 39 -5.00 -7.42 1.33
N GLY A 40 -5.23 -6.11 1.32
CA GLY A 40 -5.78 -5.36 2.46
C GLY A 40 -4.72 -4.89 3.46
N GLN A 41 -3.43 -5.09 3.18
CA GLN A 41 -2.33 -4.55 3.97
C GLN A 41 -1.37 -3.76 3.07
N LEU A 42 -0.71 -2.78 3.68
CA LEU A 42 0.31 -1.98 3.03
C LEU A 42 1.65 -2.13 3.76
N LEU A 43 2.73 -1.95 3.02
CA LEU A 43 4.08 -1.97 3.53
C LEU A 43 4.34 -0.71 4.35
N THR A 44 4.72 -0.89 5.61
CA THR A 44 5.16 0.20 6.49
C THR A 44 6.31 -0.30 7.37
N GLN A 45 6.73 0.52 8.32
CA GLN A 45 7.75 0.18 9.30
C GLN A 45 7.15 0.12 10.71
N ASP A 46 7.68 -0.77 11.53
CA ASP A 46 7.40 -0.79 12.97
C ASP A 46 8.27 0.24 13.72
N GLU A 47 8.19 0.23 15.06
CA GLU A 47 8.97 1.11 15.93
C GLU A 47 10.49 0.90 15.83
N ASN A 48 10.93 -0.26 15.30
CA ASN A 48 12.33 -0.60 15.08
C ASN A 48 12.78 -0.31 13.63
N ASN A 49 11.96 0.37 12.83
CA ASN A 49 12.17 0.63 11.40
C ASN A 49 12.22 -0.64 10.53
N LEU A 50 11.64 -1.75 11.00
CA LEU A 50 11.60 -3.00 10.24
C LEU A 50 10.37 -3.05 9.34
N ALA A 51 10.57 -3.55 8.12
CA ALA A 51 9.51 -3.71 7.13
C ALA A 51 8.43 -4.67 7.62
N ILE A 52 7.20 -4.17 7.75
CA ILE A 52 6.01 -4.93 8.15
C ILE A 52 4.86 -4.69 7.18
N CYS A 53 3.98 -5.68 7.09
CA CYS A 53 2.68 -5.53 6.43
C CYS A 53 1.64 -5.25 7.49
N SER A 54 0.97 -4.10 7.39
CA SER A 54 0.00 -3.68 8.40
C SER A 54 -1.21 -3.00 7.79
N CYS A 55 -2.29 -2.98 8.55
CA CYS A 55 -3.45 -2.14 8.28
C CYS A 55 -4.08 -1.68 9.58
N SER A 56 -4.39 -0.39 9.66
CA SER A 56 -5.09 0.22 10.79
C SER A 56 -6.04 1.30 10.27
N SER A 57 -7.16 1.48 10.94
CA SER A 57 -8.09 2.60 10.71
C SER A 57 -7.62 3.92 11.32
N GLU A 58 -6.51 3.87 12.06
CA GLU A 58 -5.90 4.99 12.78
C GLU A 58 -4.46 5.26 12.30
N GLY A 59 -3.90 6.39 12.73
CA GLY A 59 -2.54 6.80 12.38
C GLY A 59 -2.35 7.02 10.87
N GLU A 60 -1.13 6.77 10.39
CA GLU A 60 -0.75 6.95 8.98
C GLU A 60 -1.60 6.08 8.03
N LEU A 61 -1.94 4.85 8.45
CA LEU A 61 -2.71 3.91 7.65
C LEU A 61 -4.21 4.25 7.60
N GLY A 62 -4.72 5.04 8.54
CA GLY A 62 -6.12 5.46 8.56
C GLY A 62 -6.57 6.19 7.29
N MET A 63 -5.64 6.88 6.61
CA MET A 63 -5.90 7.55 5.33
C MET A 63 -6.13 6.56 4.17
N TYR A 64 -5.60 5.35 4.32
CA TYR A 64 -5.65 4.25 3.35
C TYR A 64 -6.72 3.21 3.70
N TYR A 65 -7.38 3.37 4.85
CA TYR A 65 -8.33 2.40 5.38
C TYR A 65 -9.69 2.51 4.69
N TRP A 66 -10.14 1.40 4.12
CA TRP A 66 -11.48 1.21 3.59
C TRP A 66 -12.41 0.64 4.66
N ARG A 67 -13.52 1.34 4.92
CA ARG A 67 -14.52 0.95 5.93
C ARG A 67 -15.63 0.03 5.41
N GLY A 68 -15.65 -0.27 4.11
CA GLY A 68 -16.70 -1.12 3.52
C GLY A 68 -16.50 -2.61 3.83
N GLU A 69 -17.22 -3.46 3.09
CA GLU A 69 -17.14 -4.91 3.26
C GLU A 69 -15.72 -5.42 3.04
N ASN A 70 -15.26 -6.32 3.92
CA ASN A 70 -13.87 -6.81 3.95
C ASN A 70 -12.85 -5.66 4.04
N GLY A 71 -13.06 -4.78 5.04
CA GLY A 71 -12.21 -3.62 5.32
C GLY A 71 -10.72 -3.95 5.29
N GLY A 72 -9.93 -2.94 4.93
CA GLY A 72 -8.50 -3.12 4.71
C GLY A 72 -7.86 -1.86 4.15
N CYS A 73 -6.54 -1.90 3.98
CA CYS A 73 -5.76 -0.76 3.53
C CYS A 73 -5.37 -0.94 2.07
N TYR A 74 -5.53 0.12 1.28
CA TYR A 74 -5.33 0.09 -0.17
C TYR A 74 -4.59 1.34 -0.64
N GLU A 75 -3.75 1.18 -1.65
CA GLU A 75 -2.96 2.27 -2.23
C GLU A 75 -3.87 3.35 -2.80
N HIS A 76 -3.54 4.61 -2.55
CA HIS A 76 -4.25 5.73 -3.16
C HIS A 76 -4.06 5.73 -4.67
N TYR A 77 -5.09 6.19 -5.35
CA TYR A 77 -5.21 6.29 -6.80
C TYR A 77 -5.05 4.96 -7.55
N SER A 78 -5.08 3.84 -6.84
CA SER A 78 -5.16 2.49 -7.41
C SER A 78 -6.62 2.04 -7.56
N LYS A 79 -6.85 0.85 -8.15
CA LYS A 79 -8.18 0.23 -8.13
C LYS A 79 -8.67 -0.06 -6.70
N GLY A 80 -7.76 -0.42 -5.79
CA GLY A 80 -8.08 -0.71 -4.39
C GLY A 80 -9.29 -1.66 -4.20
N PRO A 81 -10.23 -1.33 -3.29
CA PRO A 81 -11.44 -2.11 -3.04
C PRO A 81 -12.61 -1.74 -3.99
N CYS A 82 -12.41 -0.83 -4.94
CA CYS A 82 -13.52 -0.24 -5.70
C CYS A 82 -14.16 -1.24 -6.67
N SER A 83 -15.49 -1.38 -6.57
CA SER A 83 -16.29 -2.25 -7.42
C SER A 83 -16.71 -1.58 -8.72
N GLU A 84 -16.95 -0.27 -8.67
CA GLU A 84 -17.49 0.47 -9.82
C GLU A 84 -16.45 0.66 -10.92
N PRO A 85 -16.79 0.34 -12.19
CA PRO A 85 -15.87 0.50 -13.30
C PRO A 85 -15.41 1.95 -13.50
N GLY A 86 -14.10 2.17 -13.33
CA GLY A 86 -13.49 3.49 -13.50
C GLY A 86 -13.46 4.34 -12.25
N GLU A 87 -13.80 3.79 -11.09
CA GLU A 87 -13.43 4.38 -9.82
C GLU A 87 -12.04 3.89 -9.38
N ILE A 88 -11.34 4.78 -8.67
CA ILE A 88 -10.08 4.49 -8.00
C ILE A 88 -10.22 4.83 -6.51
N PHE A 89 -9.34 4.29 -5.69
CA PHE A 89 -9.34 4.50 -4.26
C PHE A 89 -8.69 5.83 -3.91
N LEU A 90 -9.47 6.78 -3.43
CA LEU A 90 -9.03 8.14 -3.14
C LEU A 90 -8.62 8.30 -1.66
N PRO A 91 -7.77 9.30 -1.35
CA PRO A 91 -7.53 9.71 0.02
C PRO A 91 -8.82 9.95 0.81
N GLY A 92 -8.80 9.54 2.08
CA GLY A 92 -9.98 9.57 2.96
C GLY A 92 -10.80 8.28 2.95
N GLY A 93 -10.29 7.21 2.33
CA GLY A 93 -10.88 5.88 2.45
C GLY A 93 -12.14 5.67 1.63
N LYS A 94 -12.22 6.27 0.43
CA LYS A 94 -13.40 6.23 -0.42
C LYS A 94 -13.06 5.91 -1.88
N CYS A 95 -13.98 5.26 -2.56
CA CYS A 95 -13.91 5.10 -4.01
C CYS A 95 -14.49 6.32 -4.70
N GLY A 96 -13.97 6.65 -5.88
CA GLY A 96 -14.54 7.70 -6.72
C GLY A 96 -13.71 8.00 -7.94
N CYS A 97 -14.24 8.90 -8.76
CA CYS A 97 -13.57 9.46 -9.91
C CYS A 97 -13.98 10.92 -10.09
N ARG A 98 -13.01 11.81 -10.31
CA ARG A 98 -13.24 13.26 -10.42
C ARG A 98 -12.46 13.83 -11.61
N GLN A 99 -13.05 14.79 -12.31
CA GLN A 99 -12.49 15.39 -13.54
C GLN A 99 -11.19 16.16 -13.30
N ASP A 100 -10.94 16.62 -12.08
CA ASP A 100 -9.71 17.34 -11.69
C ASP A 100 -8.54 16.39 -11.39
N LEU A 101 -8.76 15.08 -11.38
CA LEU A 101 -7.68 14.11 -11.16
C LEU A 101 -6.91 13.88 -12.46
N PRO A 102 -5.57 13.76 -12.41
CA PRO A 102 -4.76 13.42 -13.59
C PRO A 102 -5.06 12.00 -14.12
N HIS A 103 -5.74 11.18 -13.31
CA HIS A 103 -6.20 9.83 -13.62
C HIS A 103 -7.45 9.83 -14.50
N TYR A 104 -8.14 10.97 -14.61
CA TYR A 104 -9.41 11.09 -15.31
C TYR A 104 -9.21 11.07 -16.82
N HIS A 105 -9.95 10.19 -17.49
CA HIS A 105 -9.98 10.10 -18.94
C HIS A 105 -11.29 10.67 -19.48
N ASN A 106 -11.20 11.77 -20.23
CA ASN A 106 -12.36 12.54 -20.70
C ASN A 106 -13.35 11.70 -21.53
N ASP A 107 -12.84 10.88 -22.47
CA ASP A 107 -13.72 10.19 -23.42
C ASP A 107 -14.54 9.08 -22.74
N THR A 108 -13.96 8.40 -21.75
CA THR A 108 -14.63 7.30 -21.04
C THR A 108 -15.32 7.74 -19.77
N ARG A 109 -15.04 8.95 -19.30
CA ARG A 109 -15.46 9.51 -18.00
C ARG A 109 -15.09 8.60 -16.81
N LYS A 110 -13.94 7.94 -16.93
CA LYS A 110 -13.42 6.97 -15.94
C LYS A 110 -12.03 7.38 -15.50
N CYS A 111 -11.64 6.91 -14.32
CA CYS A 111 -10.32 7.10 -13.77
C CYS A 111 -9.50 5.81 -13.90
N TYR A 112 -8.24 5.94 -14.30
CA TYR A 112 -7.30 4.82 -14.42
C TYR A 112 -6.02 5.12 -13.62
N PRO A 113 -5.45 4.12 -12.92
CA PRO A 113 -4.12 4.26 -12.32
C PRO A 113 -3.09 4.69 -13.39
N LEU A 114 -2.19 5.60 -13.03
CA LEU A 114 -1.13 6.10 -13.91
C LEU A 114 0.03 5.11 -14.05
#